data_AF-W0JJQ5-F1
#
_entry.id   AF-W0JJQ5-F1
#
_cell.length_a   1.000
_cell.length_b   1.000
_cell.length_c   1.000
_cell.angle_alpha   90.00
_cell.angle_beta   90.00
_cell.angle_gamma   90.00
#
_symmetry.space_group_name_H-M   'P 1'
#
loop_
_entity.id
_entity.type
_entity.pdbx_description
1 polymer ?
#
loop_
_entity_poly.entity_id
_entity_poly.type
_entity_poly.pdbx_seq_one_letter_code
_entity_poly.pdbx_strand_id
1 'polypeptide(L)' 'MRDVLKTVLFQRSNSTVVDECRRCGTTVGSTASDCPECDCEEIVSYTIQ' A
#
# COMPACT_ATOMS: atom_id res chain seq x y z
N MET A 1 11.19 -28.09 14.10
CA MET A 1 9.83 -27.61 13.77
C MET A 1 9.57 -26.14 14.14
N ARG A 2 10.30 -25.53 15.09
CA ARG A 2 10.09 -24.13 15.49
C ARG A 2 10.64 -23.10 14.48
N ASP A 3 11.65 -23.45 13.69
CA ASP A 3 12.32 -22.50 12.78
C ASP A 3 11.48 -22.15 11.54
N VAL A 4 10.73 -23.11 11.01
CA VAL A 4 9.81 -22.88 9.87
C VAL A 4 8.72 -21.88 10.24
N LEU A 5 8.22 -21.94 11.48
CA LEU A 5 7.21 -21.01 11.98
C LEU A 5 7.75 -19.58 12.09
N LYS A 6 9.01 -19.42 12.51
CA LYS A 6 9.65 -18.09 12.52
C LYS A 6 9.73 -17.51 11.12
N THR A 7 10.17 -18.27 10.12
CA THR A 7 10.28 -17.76 8.74
C THR A 7 8.93 -17.31 8.19
N VAL A 8 7.85 -18.07 8.38
CA VAL A 8 6.52 -17.69 7.89
C VAL A 8 5.96 -16.48 8.64
N LEU A 9 6.18 -16.38 9.95
CA LEU A 9 5.73 -15.24 10.75
C LEU A 9 6.50 -13.95 10.41
N PHE A 10 7.83 -14.03 10.22
CA PHE A 10 8.66 -12.89 9.81
C PHE A 10 8.41 -12.48 8.35
N GLN A 11 8.01 -13.40 7.48
CA GLN A 11 7.59 -13.07 6.12
C GLN A 11 6.26 -12.31 6.08
N ARG A 12 5.43 -12.44 7.12
CA ARG A 12 4.13 -11.77 7.23
C ARG A 12 4.20 -10.32 7.74
N SER A 13 5.34 -9.90 8.28
CA SER A 13 5.58 -8.51 8.72
C SER A 13 5.98 -7.56 7.58
N ASN A 14 5.68 -7.90 6.33
CA ASN A 14 5.93 -7.04 5.19
C ASN A 14 4.75 -6.07 5.05
N SER A 15 4.77 -5.01 5.85
CA SER A 15 3.80 -3.93 5.80
C SER A 15 3.73 -3.38 4.38
N THR A 16 2.59 -3.56 3.71
CA THR A 16 2.41 -3.06 2.34
C THR A 16 1.86 -1.64 2.43
N VAL A 17 2.62 -0.68 1.90
CA VAL A 17 2.14 0.70 1.74
C VAL A 17 1.32 0.78 0.47
N VAL A 18 0.11 1.30 0.58
CA VAL A 18 -0.81 1.51 -0.53
C VAL A 18 -1.12 3.00 -0.62
N ASP A 19 -0.94 3.55 -1.82
CA ASP A 19 -1.27 4.93 -2.16
C ASP A 19 -2.55 4.94 -3.00
N GLU A 20 -3.54 5.73 -2.61
CA GLU A 20 -4.88 5.72 -3.21
C GLU A 20 -5.41 7.14 -3.41
N CYS A 21 -6.08 7.39 -4.53
CA CYS A 21 -6.77 8.65 -4.75
C CYS A 21 -7.96 8.77 -3.80
N ARG A 22 -7.96 9.84 -2.99
CA ARG A 22 -9.02 10.10 -2.01
C ARG A 22 -10.39 10.39 -2.66
N ARG A 23 -10.39 10.80 -3.92
CA ARG A 23 -11.60 11.21 -4.66
C ARG A 23 -12.33 10.04 -5.32
N CYS A 24 -11.59 9.16 -5.99
CA CYS A 24 -12.17 8.11 -6.82
C CYS A 24 -11.80 6.68 -6.39
N GLY A 25 -10.84 6.52 -5.47
CA GLY A 25 -10.41 5.22 -4.96
C GLY A 25 -9.37 4.50 -5.84
N THR A 26 -8.89 5.12 -6.93
CA THR A 26 -7.84 4.53 -7.76
C THR A 26 -6.55 4.38 -6.98
N THR A 27 -6.02 3.16 -6.89
CA THR A 27 -4.66 2.92 -6.39
C THR A 27 -3.65 3.55 -7.34
N VAL A 28 -2.77 4.39 -6.82
CA VAL A 28 -1.73 5.07 -7.59
C VAL A 28 -0.35 4.54 -7.20
N GLY A 29 0.64 4.77 -8.06
CA GLY A 29 2.03 4.50 -7.71
C GLY A 29 2.54 5.51 -6.68
N SER A 30 3.49 5.10 -5.84
CA SER A 30 4.01 5.93 -4.73
C SER A 30 4.70 7.23 -5.13
N THR A 31 4.97 7.42 -6.42
CA THR A 31 5.54 8.65 -6.98
C THR A 31 4.51 9.49 -7.74
N ALA A 32 3.24 9.09 -7.77
CA ALA A 32 2.19 9.84 -8.44
C ALA A 32 1.83 11.07 -7.59
N SER A 33 1.95 12.26 -8.19
CA SER A 33 1.48 13.50 -7.59
C SER A 33 -0.03 13.66 -7.76
N ASP A 34 -0.57 13.14 -8.87
CA ASP A 34 -1.97 13.29 -9.26
C ASP A 34 -2.57 11.94 -9.65
N CYS A 35 -3.88 11.82 -9.48
CA CYS A 35 -4.61 10.63 -9.90
C CYS A 35 -4.77 10.59 -11.42
N PRO A 36 -4.31 9.53 -12.11
CA PRO A 36 -4.41 9.43 -13.58
C PRO A 36 -5.84 9.28 -14.10
N GLU A 37 -6.80 8.93 -13.24
CA GLU A 37 -8.19 8.67 -13.62
C GLU A 37 -9.10 9.90 -13.46
N CYS A 38 -8.83 10.77 -12.48
CA CYS A 38 -9.70 11.89 -12.17
C CYS A 38 -8.97 13.23 -11.95
N ASP A 39 -7.67 13.26 -12.20
CA ASP A 39 -6.80 14.44 -12.15
C ASP A 39 -6.80 15.15 -10.78
N CYS A 40 -7.00 14.38 -9.72
CA CYS A 40 -7.04 14.89 -8.35
C CYS A 40 -5.69 14.71 -7.66
N GLU A 41 -5.19 15.77 -7.02
CA GLU A 41 -3.90 15.79 -6.29
C GLU A 41 -4.00 15.18 -4.88
N GLU A 42 -5.22 14.90 -4.39
CA GLU A 42 -5.42 14.33 -3.06
C GLU A 42 -5.18 12.81 -3.07
N ILE A 43 -3.94 12.40 -2.78
CA ILE A 43 -3.54 11.01 -2.58
C ILE A 43 -3.41 10.71 -1.07
N VAL A 44 -4.01 9.61 -0.63
CA VAL A 44 -3.90 9.09 0.74
C VAL A 44 -3.05 7.82 0.76
N SER A 45 -2.15 7.72 1.73
CA SER A 45 -1.31 6.54 1.94
C SER A 45 -1.73 5.81 3.22
N TYR A 46 -1.86 4.49 3.14
CA TYR A 46 -2.09 3.65 4.32
C TYR A 46 -1.24 2.39 4.27
N THR A 47 -1.07 1.79 5.44
CA THR A 47 -0.30 0.56 5.60
C THR A 47 -1.24 -0.59 5.93
N ILE A 48 -1.11 -1.69 5.18
CA ILE A 48 -1.81 -2.94 5.46
C ILE A 48 -0.90 -3.81 6.33
N GLN A 49 -1.42 -4.27 7.47
CA GLN A 49 -0.76 -5.16 8.46
C GLN A 49 -1.48 -6.50 8.55
#